data_AF-A0A117PIG1-F1
#
_entry.id   AF-A0A117PIG1-F1
#
_cell.length_a   1.000
_cell.length_b   1.000
_cell.length_c   1.000
_cell.angle_alpha   90.00
_cell.angle_beta   90.00
_cell.angle_gamma   90.00
#
_symmetry.space_group_name_H-M   'P 1'
#
loop_
_entity.id
_entity.type
_entity.pdbx_description
1 polymer ?
#
loop_
_entity_poly.entity_id
_entity_poly.type
_entity_poly.pdbx_seq_one_letter_code
_entity_poly.pdbx_strand_id
1 'polypeptide(L)'
;MDLQFIGIDPNTGGEGSPTAWVEEKTADLVLQGVKAEEALEALVSGTEWVAGHAVGIPAHETVIRIPARMVPILREACDVAERRAELR
;
A
#
# COMPACT_ATOMS: atom_id res chain seq x y z
N MET A 1 -17.84 -5.18 -4.82
CA MET A 1 -16.43 -4.78 -4.83
C MET A 1 -15.78 -5.94 -4.17
N ASP A 2 -15.08 -6.72 -4.98
CA ASP A 2 -14.70 -8.08 -4.61
C ASP A 2 -13.19 -8.06 -4.42
N LEU A 3 -12.73 -8.53 -3.27
CA LEU A 3 -11.35 -8.45 -2.84
C LEU A 3 -10.79 -9.85 -2.70
N GLN A 4 -9.72 -10.15 -3.43
CA GLN A 4 -8.91 -11.33 -3.19
C GLN A 4 -7.95 -11.03 -2.04
N PHE A 5 -8.12 -11.72 -0.91
CA PHE A 5 -7.17 -11.64 0.20
C PHE A 5 -5.82 -12.25 -0.17
N ILE A 6 -4.74 -11.53 0.14
CA ILE A 6 -3.37 -12.00 -0.11
C ILE A 6 -2.68 -12.36 1.21
N GLY A 7 -2.78 -11.50 2.22
CA GLY A 7 -2.15 -11.75 3.49
C GLY A 7 -2.26 -10.61 4.49
N ILE A 8 -1.89 -10.92 5.72
CA ILE A 8 -1.81 -10.02 6.86
C ILE A 8 -0.42 -10.15 7.49
N ASP A 9 0.02 -9.11 8.19
CA ASP A 9 1.28 -9.10 8.93
C ASP A 9 1.41 -10.35 9.83
N PRO A 10 2.44 -11.20 9.60
CA PRO A 10 2.60 -12.44 10.34
C PRO A 10 2.86 -12.20 11.83
N ASN A 11 3.33 -11.01 12.21
CA ASN A 11 3.64 -10.68 13.60
C ASN A 11 2.41 -10.28 14.42
N THR A 12 1.26 -10.09 13.79
CA THR A 12 0.05 -9.67 14.49
C THR A 12 -0.83 -10.84 14.90
N GLY A 13 -0.39 -12.08 14.65
CA GLY A 13 -1.15 -13.29 14.99
C GLY A 13 -2.44 -13.43 14.19
N GLY A 14 -2.58 -12.72 13.06
CA GLY A 14 -3.80 -12.71 12.25
C GLY A 14 -4.83 -11.66 12.67
N GLU A 15 -4.55 -10.83 13.68
CA GLU A 15 -5.41 -9.72 14.08
C GLU A 15 -4.75 -8.38 13.72
N GLY A 16 -5.50 -7.39 13.22
CA GLY A 16 -4.97 -6.04 12.99
C GLY A 16 -4.40 -5.78 11.59
N SER A 17 -3.28 -5.05 11.50
CA SER A 17 -2.72 -4.48 10.27
C SER A 17 -1.19 -4.50 10.28
N PRO A 18 -0.52 -4.41 9.13
CA PRO A 18 -1.06 -4.22 7.78
C PRO A 18 -1.62 -5.48 7.10
N THR A 19 -2.50 -5.24 6.14
CA THR A 19 -3.23 -6.27 5.37
C THR A 19 -3.27 -5.88 3.88
N ALA A 20 -3.16 -6.86 2.99
CA ALA A 20 -3.15 -6.67 1.56
C ALA A 20 -4.22 -7.51 0.84
N TRP A 21 -4.89 -6.87 -0.12
CA TRP A 21 -5.83 -7.48 -1.05
C TRP A 21 -5.57 -7.02 -2.48
N VAL A 22 -6.17 -7.72 -3.44
CA VAL A 22 -6.28 -7.28 -4.84
C VAL A 22 -7.76 -7.14 -5.20
N GLU A 23 -8.16 -6.01 -5.77
CA GLU A 23 -9.53 -5.81 -6.26
C GLU A 23 -9.75 -6.59 -7.56
N GLU A 24 -10.84 -7.36 -7.63
CA GLU A 24 -10.99 -8.36 -8.68
C GLU A 24 -11.22 -7.80 -10.08
N LYS A 25 -11.82 -6.62 -10.20
CA LYS A 25 -12.19 -5.97 -11.48
C LYS A 25 -11.11 -5.04 -11.99
N THR A 26 -10.48 -4.26 -11.11
CA THR A 26 -9.47 -3.27 -11.50
C THR A 26 -8.05 -3.79 -11.39
N ALA A 27 -7.86 -4.93 -10.70
CA ALA A 27 -6.55 -5.47 -10.32
C ALA A 27 -5.76 -4.53 -9.39
N ASP A 28 -6.39 -3.51 -8.81
CA ASP A 28 -5.71 -2.58 -7.92
C ASP A 28 -5.29 -3.26 -6.62
N LEU A 29 -4.10 -2.91 -6.14
CA LEU A 29 -3.62 -3.28 -4.81
C LEU A 29 -4.37 -2.46 -3.76
N VAL A 30 -5.05 -3.13 -2.83
CA VAL A 30 -5.71 -2.50 -1.69
C VAL A 30 -4.93 -2.82 -0.43
N LEU A 31 -4.49 -1.78 0.29
CA LEU A 31 -3.62 -1.91 1.45
C LEU A 31 -4.24 -1.21 2.66
N GLN A 32 -4.30 -1.93 3.78
CA GLN A 32 -4.58 -1.36 5.09
C GLN A 32 -3.28 -1.32 5.90
N GLY A 33 -3.00 -0.21 6.58
CA GLY A 33 -1.81 -0.07 7.41
C GLY A 33 -1.94 1.05 8.43
N VAL A 34 -0.84 1.33 9.13
CA VAL A 34 -0.77 2.42 10.10
C VAL A 34 -0.49 3.73 9.36
N LYS A 35 -1.31 4.75 9.63
CA LYS A 35 -1.08 6.12 9.14
C LYS A 35 0.27 6.64 9.65
N ALA A 36 1.01 7.33 8.78
CA ALA A 36 2.28 7.93 9.14
C ALA A 36 2.13 8.93 10.29
N GLU A 37 3.13 8.95 11.17
CA GLU A 37 3.26 10.00 12.17
C GLU A 37 3.58 11.36 11.53
N GLU A 38 3.31 12.45 12.25
CA GLU A 38 3.46 13.84 11.75
C GLU A 38 4.84 14.12 11.15
N ALA A 39 5.91 13.58 11.75
CA ALA A 39 7.27 13.78 11.25
C ALA A 39 7.48 13.12 9.87
N LEU A 40 6.93 11.93 9.67
CA LEU A 40 7.00 11.22 8.40
C LEU A 40 6.09 11.89 7.35
N GLU A 41 4.89 12.31 7.74
CA GLU A 41 4.00 13.07 6.86
C GLU A 41 4.62 14.40 6.42
N ALA A 42 5.24 15.14 7.34
CA ALA A 42 5.93 16.39 7.03
C ALA A 42 7.11 16.17 6.07
N LEU A 43 7.88 15.10 6.26
CA LEU A 43 8.96 14.75 5.34
C LEU A 43 8.44 14.44 3.94
N VAL A 44 7.41 13.58 3.81
CA VAL A 44 6.83 13.23 2.52
C VAL A 44 6.20 14.45 1.84
N SER A 45 5.43 15.24 2.60
CA SER A 45 4.74 16.42 2.11
C SER A 45 5.69 17.56 1.72
N GLY A 46 6.82 17.72 2.43
CA GLY A 46 7.75 18.81 2.22
C GLY A 46 8.86 18.55 1.20
N THR A 47 8.99 17.33 0.69
CA THR A 47 10.07 16.94 -0.23
C THR A 47 9.58 16.94 -1.68
N GLU A 48 10.33 17.58 -2.57
CA GLU A 48 10.16 17.41 -4.02
C GLU A 48 10.76 16.06 -4.45
N TRP A 49 9.92 15.03 -4.54
CA TRP A 49 10.35 13.68 -4.92
C TRP A 49 10.69 13.53 -6.41
N VAL A 50 10.08 14.37 -7.24
CA VAL A 50 10.25 14.39 -8.70
C VAL A 50 10.44 15.84 -9.13
N ALA A 51 11.54 16.13 -9.82
CA ALA A 51 11.86 17.49 -10.25
C ALA A 51 10.75 18.08 -11.13
N GLY A 52 10.28 19.28 -10.79
CA GLY A 52 9.19 19.98 -11.46
C GLY A 52 7.79 19.59 -10.99
N HIS A 53 7.63 18.74 -9.98
CA HIS A 53 6.34 18.36 -9.41
C HIS A 53 6.02 19.13 -8.12
N ALA A 54 4.73 19.37 -7.89
CA ALA A 54 4.27 20.04 -6.67
C ALA A 54 4.59 19.21 -5.42
N VAL A 55 5.02 19.89 -4.37
CA VAL A 55 5.12 19.32 -3.02
C VAL A 55 3.74 19.34 -2.35
N GLY A 56 3.56 18.49 -1.33
CA GLY A 56 2.34 18.39 -0.54
C GLY A 56 1.66 17.02 -0.66
N ILE A 57 0.81 16.72 0.33
CA ILE A 57 -0.13 15.60 0.27
C ILE A 57 -1.55 16.18 0.11
N PRO A 58 -2.27 15.88 -0.99
CA PRO A 58 -3.66 16.28 -1.17
C PRO A 58 -4.57 15.86 -0.01
N ALA A 59 -5.64 16.62 0.25
CA ALA A 59 -6.53 16.38 1.38
C ALA A 59 -7.25 15.02 1.35
N HIS A 60 -7.32 14.36 0.19
CA HIS A 60 -7.94 13.05 0.01
C HIS A 60 -6.91 11.91 -0.01
N GLU A 61 -5.64 12.20 0.20
CA GLU A 61 -4.54 11.24 0.23
C GLU A 61 -3.97 11.10 1.64
N THR A 62 -3.24 10.01 1.89
CA THR A 62 -2.55 9.79 3.16
C THR A 62 -1.29 8.96 2.93
N VAL A 63 -0.34 9.05 3.87
CA VAL A 63 0.85 8.21 3.87
C VAL A 63 0.60 7.06 4.85
N ILE A 64 0.72 5.83 4.37
CA ILE A 64 0.68 4.63 5.21
C ILE A 64 2.06 4.00 5.29
N ARG A 65 2.43 3.53 6.48
CA ARG A 65 3.68 2.82 6.72
C ARG A 65 3.44 1.33 6.70
N ILE A 66 4.09 0.63 5.77
CA ILE A 66 4.07 -0.83 5.67
C ILE A 66 5.44 -1.38 6.09
N PRO A 67 5.55 -2.24 7.13
CA PRO A 67 6.81 -2.80 7.58
C PRO A 67 7.45 -3.72 6.54
N ALA A 68 8.78 -3.75 6.48
CA ALA A 68 9.54 -4.54 5.50
C ALA A 68 9.23 -6.04 5.51
N ARG A 69 8.78 -6.60 6.63
CA ARG A 69 8.35 -8.01 6.72
C ARG A 69 7.10 -8.33 5.87
N MET A 70 6.34 -7.32 5.44
CA MET A 70 5.24 -7.50 4.49
C MET A 70 5.71 -7.71 3.05
N VAL A 71 6.99 -7.47 2.74
CA VAL A 71 7.50 -7.54 1.35
C VAL A 71 7.14 -8.85 0.64
N PRO A 72 7.24 -10.05 1.24
CA PRO A 72 6.81 -11.29 0.58
C PRO A 72 5.32 -11.29 0.20
N ILE A 73 4.45 -10.78 1.09
CA ILE A 73 3.01 -10.69 0.85
C ILE A 73 2.71 -9.67 -0.24
N LEU A 74 3.40 -8.52 -0.24
CA LEU A 74 3.24 -7.50 -1.26
C LEU A 74 3.71 -8.00 -2.64
N ARG A 75 4.75 -8.82 -2.70
CA ARG A 75 5.18 -9.45 -3.97
C ARG A 75 4.11 -10.38 -4.53
N GLU A 76 3.53 -11.23 -3.69
CA GLU A 76 2.41 -12.08 -4.13
C GLU A 76 1.22 -11.23 -4.60
N ALA A 77 0.92 -10.13 -3.90
CA ALA A 77 -0.15 -9.22 -4.32
C ALA A 77 0.13 -8.62 -5.70
N CYS A 78 1.37 -8.19 -5.96
CA CYS A 78 1.80 -7.73 -7.28
C CYS A 78 1.64 -8.83 -8.33
N ASP A 79 2.09 -10.06 -8.04
CA ASP A 79 2.00 -11.18 -9.00
C ASP A 79 0.54 -11.51 -9.34
N VAL A 80 -0.38 -11.44 -8.37
CA VAL A 80 -1.82 -11.60 -8.60
C VAL A 80 -2.38 -10.46 -9.44
N ALA A 81 -2.02 -9.21 -9.13
CA ALA A 81 -2.47 -8.03 -9.88
C ALA A 81 -1.99 -8.06 -11.33
N GLU A 82 -0.70 -8.37 -11.56
CA GLU A 82 -0.11 -8.47 -12.90
C GLU A 82 -0.84 -9.50 -13.77
N ARG A 83 -1.12 -10.70 -13.22
CA ARG A 83 -1.89 -11.73 -13.92
C ARG A 83 -3.30 -11.30 -14.28
N ARG A 84 -3.99 -10.57 -13.38
CA ARG A 84 -5.36 -10.10 -13.60
C ARG A 84 -5.43 -8.96 -14.61
N ALA A 85 -4.45 -8.06 -14.58
CA ALA A 85 -4.36 -6.91 -15.48
C ALA A 85 -3.76 -7.26 -16.85
N GLU A 86 -3.40 -8.53 -17.09
CA GLU A 86 -2.71 -8.99 -18.31
C GLU A 86 -1.43 -8.18 -18.61
N LEU A 87 -0.74 -7.73 -17.57
CA LEU A 87 0.49 -6.93 -17.69
C LEU A 87 1.72 -7.80 -17.93
N ARG A 88 1.63 -9.11 -17.67
CA ARG A 88 2.66 -10.13 -17.91
C ARG A 88 2.07 -11.51 -18.16
#